data_AF-A0AAD6IQV8-F1
#
_entry.id   AF-A0AAD6IQV8-F1
#
_cell.length_a   1.000
_cell.length_b   1.000
_cell.length_c   1.000
_cell.angle_alpha   90.00
_cell.angle_beta   90.00
_cell.angle_gamma   90.00
#
_symmetry.space_group_name_H-M   'P 1'
#
loop_
_entity.id
_entity.type
_entity.pdbx_description
1 polymer ?
#
loop_
_entity_poly.entity_id
_entity_poly.type
_entity_poly.pdbx_seq_one_letter_code
_entity_poly.pdbx_strand_id
1 'polypeptide(L)'
;MNYQLAAVRMGSTKSQNATKRALCVGGRGRPKISSPHSRFGRYLSSKPASHRPPTTATLTARSALTNHNHHHQRSVSPPPAARTTSHCRTRRKEGPLLAEACRQLATTLSLDFCEPIHPQSFFTMAASDAKCKGVECTNPAGTLQCPTCLKLGIKNSYFCSQDCFKRSWSDHKQVHKTASEQSKSLLRTLKDWHKPTPYPSNPATGTHDPFPNYPYTGSLRPVYPLSPYRSVPDHIARPDYAEDGIPRSEAIFSRASKIQILNETEIEAMRVVCRLGREILDIAAAAVRPGITTDEIDEITHKATIERNVSCPSNCHDGDEAATLTQSAQSYPSPLRYNHFPKSLCTSVNEAICHGIPDQRPLEDGDIINIDISVYHGGFHADLNETYYVGEKAKADPDTVRVVETSRECLDKAIEIVKPGMLFRDPGNVIEKHAKSRNCSVVKTYCGHGTNRLFHCAPNVPHYAKNKAVGVAKPGMCFTIEPMINLGTWRDKTWPDNWTSTTADGARSAQFEHLLLVTEDGCEVLTARKPDSPGGPVPMPEAAAAAPSSTATSSSTAAPANGVNGSEKK
;
A
#
# COMPACT_ATOMS: atom_id res chain seq x y z
N MET A 1 5.00 26.50 10.10
CA MET A 1 3.98 26.53 9.02
C MET A 1 3.73 25.10 8.62
N ASN A 2 2.52 24.59 8.83
CA ASN A 2 2.21 23.18 8.55
C ASN A 2 1.70 23.07 7.11
N TYR A 3 2.52 22.53 6.21
CA TYR A 3 2.08 22.16 4.86
C TYR A 3 1.56 20.72 4.87
N GLN A 4 0.39 20.49 4.27
CA GLN A 4 -0.18 19.16 4.13
C GLN A 4 0.49 18.43 2.96
N LEU A 5 1.00 17.22 3.22
CA LEU A 5 1.55 16.32 2.21
C LEU A 5 0.52 16.01 1.11
N ALA A 6 0.96 16.07 -0.14
CA ALA A 6 0.19 15.70 -1.31
C ALA A 6 0.19 14.18 -1.56
N ALA A 7 -0.15 13.38 -0.54
CA ALA A 7 -0.77 12.10 -0.84
C ALA A 7 -2.14 12.39 -1.48
N VAL A 8 -2.51 11.68 -2.57
CA VAL A 8 -3.76 11.91 -3.32
C VAL A 8 -4.98 11.37 -2.54
N ARG A 9 -5.25 12.04 -1.41
CA ARG A 9 -6.25 11.66 -0.43
C ARG A 9 -7.63 12.09 -0.92
N MET A 10 -8.50 11.14 -1.25
CA MET A 10 -9.81 11.45 -1.84
C MET A 10 -10.67 12.39 -0.96
N GLY A 11 -10.82 13.64 -1.39
CA GLY A 11 -11.73 14.61 -0.79
C GLY A 11 -13.19 14.34 -1.17
N SER A 12 -14.01 13.91 -0.21
CA SER A 12 -15.46 13.75 -0.41
C SER A 12 -16.24 14.98 0.07
N THR A 13 -16.44 15.97 -0.80
CA THR A 13 -17.38 17.06 -0.52
C THR A 13 -18.83 16.57 -0.55
N LYS A 14 -19.58 16.80 0.53
CA LYS A 14 -21.03 16.59 0.57
C LYS A 14 -21.71 17.84 -0.01
N SER A 15 -22.42 17.69 -1.13
CA SER A 15 -23.47 18.62 -1.51
C SER A 15 -24.82 17.93 -1.29
N GLN A 16 -25.67 18.55 -0.46
CA GLN A 16 -27.07 18.17 -0.35
C GLN A 16 -27.84 18.88 -1.47
N ASN A 17 -28.63 18.14 -2.24
CA ASN A 17 -29.83 18.70 -2.84
C ASN A 17 -30.88 17.61 -3.04
N ALA A 18 -32.11 17.92 -2.67
CA ALA A 18 -33.24 16.98 -2.68
C ALA A 18 -34.33 17.52 -3.62
N THR A 19 -34.78 16.70 -4.57
CA THR A 19 -36.05 16.95 -5.27
C THR A 19 -36.70 15.64 -5.71
N LYS A 20 -38.00 15.68 -5.99
CA LYS A 20 -38.94 14.56 -5.80
C LYS A 20 -39.22 13.74 -7.07
N ARG A 21 -39.52 12.45 -6.84
CA ARG A 21 -40.50 11.56 -7.52
C ARG A 21 -40.84 11.76 -9.01
N ALA A 22 -40.75 10.66 -9.76
CA ALA A 22 -41.88 10.12 -10.53
C ALA A 22 -41.78 8.58 -10.65
N LEU A 23 -42.92 7.88 -10.67
CA LEU A 23 -43.01 6.45 -11.00
C LEU A 23 -43.29 6.28 -12.50
N CYS A 24 -42.81 5.19 -13.10
CA CYS A 24 -43.56 4.47 -14.13
C CYS A 24 -43.17 2.99 -14.19
N VAL A 25 -44.11 2.17 -14.65
CA VAL A 25 -44.08 0.70 -14.59
C VAL A 25 -44.18 0.12 -16.01
N GLY A 26 -43.47 -0.98 -16.26
CA GLY A 26 -43.54 -1.75 -17.50
C GLY A 26 -42.14 -2.07 -18.03
N GLY A 27 -41.73 -3.32 -18.30
CA GLY A 27 -42.48 -4.57 -18.31
C GLY A 27 -42.44 -5.22 -19.70
N ARG A 28 -41.49 -6.15 -19.89
CA ARG A 28 -41.47 -7.23 -20.90
C ARG A 28 -40.27 -8.12 -20.62
N GLY A 29 -40.40 -9.43 -20.84
CA GLY A 29 -39.37 -10.40 -20.48
C GLY A 29 -38.80 -11.17 -21.66
N ARG A 30 -37.66 -11.82 -21.38
CA ARG A 30 -37.20 -13.14 -21.88
C ARG A 30 -36.80 -13.26 -23.38
N PRO A 31 -35.97 -14.25 -23.74
CA PRO A 31 -34.61 -14.42 -23.22
C PRO A 31 -33.55 -14.77 -24.29
N LYS A 32 -32.29 -14.77 -23.84
CA LYS A 32 -31.05 -15.29 -24.44
C LYS A 32 -31.18 -16.36 -25.54
N ILE A 33 -30.39 -16.21 -26.60
CA ILE A 33 -29.87 -17.30 -27.45
C ILE A 33 -28.36 -17.46 -27.19
N SER A 34 -27.86 -18.67 -27.41
CA SER A 34 -26.52 -19.18 -27.09
C SER A 34 -25.40 -18.66 -27.99
N SER A 35 -24.17 -18.68 -27.46
CA SER A 35 -22.91 -18.59 -28.22
C SER A 35 -22.09 -19.88 -27.98
N PRO A 36 -21.45 -20.47 -29.01
CA PRO A 36 -20.54 -21.60 -28.85
C PRO A 36 -19.07 -21.17 -28.62
N HIS A 37 -18.31 -22.04 -27.96
CA HIS A 37 -16.86 -21.88 -27.79
C HIS A 37 -16.08 -21.93 -29.11
N SER A 38 -14.99 -21.16 -29.21
CA SER A 38 -13.82 -21.53 -30.01
C SER A 38 -12.51 -21.12 -29.31
N ARG A 39 -11.47 -21.94 -29.48
CA ARG A 39 -10.16 -21.83 -28.82
C ARG A 39 -9.29 -20.77 -29.52
N PHE A 40 -8.44 -20.06 -28.78
CA PHE A 40 -7.34 -19.28 -29.36
C PHE A 40 -6.11 -20.15 -29.61
N GLY A 41 -5.54 -20.03 -30.81
CA GLY A 41 -4.26 -20.60 -31.19
C GLY A 41 -3.13 -19.56 -31.06
N ARG A 42 -1.88 -20.06 -30.96
CA ARG A 42 -0.66 -19.25 -30.91
C ARG A 42 -0.44 -18.53 -32.23
N TYR A 43 0.08 -17.30 -32.19
CA TYR A 43 0.66 -16.62 -33.36
C TYR A 43 2.18 -16.50 -33.24
N LEU A 44 2.87 -16.74 -34.36
CA LEU A 44 4.31 -16.58 -34.51
C LEU A 44 4.62 -15.43 -35.47
N SER A 45 5.77 -14.81 -35.21
CA SER A 45 6.47 -13.79 -35.98
C SER A 45 6.40 -13.91 -37.52
N SER A 46 6.32 -12.76 -38.20
CA SER A 46 6.78 -12.59 -39.59
C SER A 46 7.46 -11.22 -39.77
N LYS A 47 8.61 -11.19 -40.44
CA LYS A 47 9.42 -9.98 -40.74
C LYS A 47 8.86 -9.16 -41.93
N PRO A 48 9.18 -7.85 -42.04
CA PRO A 48 8.70 -7.00 -43.13
C PRO A 48 9.57 -7.07 -44.40
N ALA A 49 8.99 -6.62 -45.52
CA ALA A 49 9.65 -6.46 -46.81
C ALA A 49 9.81 -4.97 -47.20
N SER A 50 10.82 -4.66 -48.00
CA SER A 50 11.22 -3.32 -48.42
C SER A 50 10.47 -2.79 -49.66
N HIS A 51 10.28 -1.47 -49.80
CA HIS A 51 10.62 -0.73 -51.04
C HIS A 51 10.69 0.80 -50.86
N ARG A 52 11.23 1.48 -51.89
CA ARG A 52 11.65 2.90 -51.92
C ARG A 52 10.58 3.85 -52.56
N PRO A 53 10.72 5.18 -52.41
CA PRO A 53 9.70 6.19 -52.75
C PRO A 53 9.94 6.94 -54.08
N PRO A 54 9.05 7.88 -54.44
CA PRO A 54 9.43 9.04 -55.26
C PRO A 54 8.95 10.43 -54.77
N THR A 55 9.92 11.35 -54.61
CA THR A 55 9.96 12.76 -55.06
C THR A 55 8.82 13.78 -54.76
N THR A 56 9.13 14.72 -53.85
CA THR A 56 9.11 16.21 -53.99
C THR A 56 8.05 16.96 -54.80
N ALA A 57 7.44 17.98 -54.17
CA ALA A 57 7.08 19.26 -54.81
C ALA A 57 7.31 20.45 -53.84
N THR A 58 7.85 21.55 -54.36
CA THR A 58 8.31 22.73 -53.60
C THR A 58 7.32 23.89 -53.73
N LEU A 59 7.13 24.74 -52.70
CA LEU A 59 6.62 26.10 -52.88
C LEU A 59 7.13 27.08 -51.80
N THR A 60 7.20 28.37 -52.15
CA THR A 60 8.12 29.35 -51.55
C THR A 60 7.48 30.49 -50.75
N ALA A 61 8.27 30.99 -49.80
CA ALA A 61 8.10 32.14 -48.88
C ALA A 61 7.43 33.45 -49.38
N ARG A 62 6.85 34.20 -48.41
CA ARG A 62 7.09 35.64 -48.06
C ARG A 62 6.11 36.07 -46.93
N SER A 63 6.55 36.63 -45.78
CA SER A 63 6.93 38.04 -45.47
C SER A 63 5.80 39.07 -45.69
N ALA A 64 5.49 40.07 -44.84
CA ALA A 64 5.98 40.52 -43.52
C ALA A 64 5.04 41.66 -42.97
N LEU A 65 5.49 42.41 -41.94
CA LEU A 65 5.01 43.74 -41.46
C LEU A 65 3.71 43.75 -40.61
N THR A 66 3.75 43.96 -39.28
CA THR A 66 4.04 45.16 -38.44
C THR A 66 2.97 46.26 -38.44
N ASN A 67 2.52 46.67 -37.24
CA ASN A 67 2.34 48.10 -36.94
C ASN A 67 2.38 48.43 -35.43
N HIS A 68 2.81 49.65 -35.09
CA HIS A 68 2.96 50.19 -33.73
C HIS A 68 1.68 50.88 -33.21
N ASN A 69 1.61 51.11 -31.88
CA ASN A 69 1.33 52.48 -31.39
C ASN A 69 1.80 52.76 -29.94
N HIS A 70 1.78 54.04 -29.54
CA HIS A 70 2.70 54.66 -28.56
C HIS A 70 2.24 54.81 -27.08
N HIS A 71 3.24 55.20 -26.28
CA HIS A 71 3.23 55.67 -24.88
C HIS A 71 2.12 56.63 -24.44
N HIS A 72 1.83 56.61 -23.13
CA HIS A 72 1.99 57.82 -22.30
C HIS A 72 2.38 57.50 -20.85
N GLN A 73 3.36 58.22 -20.30
CA GLN A 73 3.72 58.23 -18.87
C GLN A 73 2.98 59.36 -18.12
N ARG A 74 2.75 59.20 -16.81
CA ARG A 74 2.84 60.29 -15.80
C ARG A 74 2.93 59.72 -14.38
N SER A 75 3.75 60.36 -13.55
CA SER A 75 4.05 60.02 -12.15
C SER A 75 3.71 61.18 -11.22
N VAL A 76 3.12 60.94 -10.04
CA VAL A 76 3.08 61.90 -8.91
C VAL A 76 3.08 61.14 -7.57
N SER A 77 3.80 61.67 -6.57
CA SER A 77 3.95 61.13 -5.20
C SER A 77 3.11 61.92 -4.16
N PRO A 78 2.89 61.42 -2.92
CA PRO A 78 1.96 62.00 -1.93
C PRO A 78 2.60 63.06 -1.01
N PRO A 79 1.80 63.89 -0.29
CA PRO A 79 1.69 63.80 1.18
C PRO A 79 0.30 64.32 1.70
N PRO A 80 0.04 64.69 2.99
CA PRO A 80 0.83 64.62 4.23
C PRO A 80 0.10 63.98 5.46
N ALA A 81 0.77 64.00 6.62
CA ALA A 81 0.30 63.45 7.90
C ALA A 81 -0.16 64.52 8.91
N ALA A 82 -0.80 64.09 10.00
CA ALA A 82 -1.01 64.89 11.22
C ALA A 82 -0.71 64.08 12.50
N ARG A 83 -0.14 64.75 13.52
CA ARG A 83 0.17 64.23 14.88
C ARG A 83 -1.06 64.32 15.80
N THR A 84 -1.15 63.57 16.89
CA THR A 84 -0.67 63.93 18.26
C THR A 84 -0.35 62.66 19.09
N THR A 85 0.84 62.50 19.72
CA THR A 85 1.15 62.78 21.16
C THR A 85 0.10 62.27 22.16
N SER A 86 0.37 61.56 23.26
CA SER A 86 1.58 61.17 24.05
C SER A 86 1.22 59.91 24.92
N HIS A 87 2.05 59.23 25.73
CA HIS A 87 3.48 59.24 26.12
C HIS A 87 3.91 57.76 26.47
N CYS A 88 5.18 57.32 26.42
CA CYS A 88 6.25 57.38 27.46
C CYS A 88 5.86 56.73 28.82
N ARG A 89 6.57 55.74 29.42
CA ARG A 89 7.75 54.94 29.00
C ARG A 89 7.96 53.72 29.95
N THR A 90 8.38 52.57 29.40
CA THR A 90 9.44 51.61 29.87
C THR A 90 9.79 51.44 31.37
N ARG A 91 10.21 50.27 31.89
CA ARG A 91 11.19 49.25 31.39
C ARG A 91 11.09 47.98 32.30
N ARG A 92 11.28 46.74 31.78
CA ARG A 92 12.46 45.83 31.97
C ARG A 92 12.83 45.50 33.45
N LYS A 93 13.25 44.28 33.84
CA LYS A 93 13.64 43.04 33.11
C LYS A 93 13.84 41.84 34.09
N GLU A 94 13.88 40.63 33.52
CA GLU A 94 14.67 39.44 33.94
C GLU A 94 14.29 38.63 35.21
N GLY A 95 14.51 37.30 35.13
CA GLY A 95 14.33 36.29 36.21
C GLY A 95 15.69 35.94 36.88
N PRO A 96 16.01 34.68 37.25
CA PRO A 96 15.38 33.41 36.86
C PRO A 96 15.25 32.31 37.97
N LEU A 97 14.71 31.14 37.58
CA LEU A 97 14.99 29.75 38.05
C LEU A 97 14.78 29.26 39.51
N LEU A 98 14.25 28.02 39.54
CA LEU A 98 14.17 26.98 40.57
C LEU A 98 14.96 27.12 41.90
N ALA A 99 14.26 26.83 43.01
CA ALA A 99 14.79 26.12 44.18
C ALA A 99 13.66 25.38 44.95
N GLU A 100 13.98 24.21 45.50
CA GLU A 100 13.39 23.47 46.65
C GLU A 100 11.89 23.65 46.98
N ALA A 101 11.02 22.65 46.82
CA ALA A 101 10.99 21.35 47.51
C ALA A 101 10.65 21.41 49.03
N CYS A 102 9.51 20.78 49.35
CA CYS A 102 9.15 20.14 50.63
C CYS A 102 9.28 20.91 51.96
N ARG A 103 8.12 21.23 52.56
CA ARG A 103 7.71 21.04 53.98
C ARG A 103 6.21 21.45 54.08
N GLN A 104 5.27 20.59 54.49
CA GLN A 104 4.88 20.28 55.88
C GLN A 104 4.45 21.55 56.67
N LEU A 105 3.35 21.59 57.44
CA LEU A 105 2.49 20.53 58.01
C LEU A 105 1.05 21.06 58.31
N ALA A 106 0.20 20.21 58.91
CA ALA A 106 -1.25 20.38 59.06
C ALA A 106 -1.72 21.31 60.19
N THR A 107 -3.01 21.69 60.16
CA THR A 107 -3.83 22.01 61.34
C THR A 107 -5.28 21.56 61.16
N THR A 108 -5.88 21.07 62.25
CA THR A 108 -7.19 20.39 62.35
C THR A 108 -8.21 21.21 63.15
N LEU A 109 -9.51 20.87 63.04
CA LEU A 109 -10.56 20.71 64.10
C LEU A 109 -11.97 20.82 63.46
N SER A 110 -12.81 19.76 63.49
CA SER A 110 -13.92 19.50 64.46
C SER A 110 -15.19 20.34 64.20
N LEU A 111 -16.45 19.85 64.24
CA LEU A 111 -17.12 18.55 64.49
C LEU A 111 -18.45 18.52 63.64
N ASP A 112 -19.13 17.39 63.39
CA ASP A 112 -20.32 16.95 64.17
C ASP A 112 -20.86 15.54 63.76
N PHE A 113 -21.94 15.08 64.40
CA PHE A 113 -22.19 13.69 64.86
C PHE A 113 -23.07 12.72 64.02
N CYS A 114 -22.72 11.42 64.15
CA CYS A 114 -23.51 10.15 64.23
C CYS A 114 -24.69 9.75 63.29
N GLU A 115 -24.67 8.46 62.92
CA GLU A 115 -25.77 7.65 62.34
C GLU A 115 -26.79 7.14 63.41
N PRO A 116 -27.83 6.36 63.03
CA PRO A 116 -27.66 4.89 63.01
C PRO A 116 -28.37 4.11 61.87
N ILE A 117 -27.85 2.90 61.60
CA ILE A 117 -28.35 1.88 60.66
C ILE A 117 -29.22 0.83 61.37
N HIS A 118 -30.37 0.39 60.80
CA HIS A 118 -30.76 -1.05 60.69
C HIS A 118 -32.06 -1.30 59.83
N PRO A 119 -32.47 -2.55 59.48
CA PRO A 119 -32.68 -2.88 58.06
C PRO A 119 -34.04 -3.54 57.70
N GLN A 120 -34.10 -4.06 56.47
CA GLN A 120 -35.10 -4.95 55.84
C GLN A 120 -36.27 -4.29 55.08
N SER A 121 -36.27 -4.45 53.75
CA SER A 121 -37.41 -5.11 53.04
C SER A 121 -37.11 -5.39 51.55
N PHE A 122 -37.16 -6.69 51.23
CA PHE A 122 -37.66 -7.33 50.01
C PHE A 122 -37.16 -6.99 48.59
N PHE A 123 -36.89 -8.09 47.87
CA PHE A 123 -36.63 -8.19 46.43
C PHE A 123 -37.85 -7.83 45.57
N THR A 124 -37.63 -7.06 44.50
CA THR A 124 -38.17 -7.34 43.16
C THR A 124 -37.23 -6.78 42.09
N MET A 125 -36.48 -7.64 41.39
CA MET A 125 -35.83 -7.26 40.12
C MET A 125 -36.68 -7.71 38.94
N ALA A 126 -36.91 -6.79 38.00
CA ALA A 126 -37.69 -7.03 36.80
C ALA A 126 -37.01 -8.05 35.86
N ALA A 127 -37.82 -8.82 35.13
CA ALA A 127 -37.33 -9.69 34.07
C ALA A 127 -36.76 -8.86 32.91
N SER A 128 -35.56 -9.22 32.44
CA SER A 128 -34.89 -8.53 31.33
C SER A 128 -35.51 -8.85 29.96
N ASP A 129 -35.57 -7.87 29.05
CA ASP A 129 -35.95 -8.00 27.62
C ASP A 129 -35.01 -8.89 26.75
N ALA A 130 -34.27 -9.80 27.36
CA ALA A 130 -33.38 -10.72 26.66
C ALA A 130 -34.20 -11.74 25.85
N LYS A 131 -33.78 -11.99 24.60
CA LYS A 131 -34.37 -13.03 23.75
C LYS A 131 -33.67 -14.37 23.99
N CYS A 132 -34.45 -15.45 24.04
CA CYS A 132 -33.93 -16.81 24.16
C CYS A 132 -32.96 -17.13 23.00
N LYS A 133 -31.85 -17.81 23.29
CA LYS A 133 -30.87 -18.30 22.31
C LYS A 133 -31.12 -19.74 21.83
N GLY A 134 -32.32 -20.26 22.07
CA GLY A 134 -32.71 -21.58 21.58
C GLY A 134 -32.96 -21.58 20.08
N VAL A 135 -32.65 -22.69 19.42
CA VAL A 135 -32.98 -22.91 18.00
C VAL A 135 -34.50 -22.79 17.84
N GLU A 136 -34.91 -21.96 16.87
CA GLU A 136 -36.31 -21.64 16.54
C GLU A 136 -37.17 -21.18 17.74
N CYS A 137 -36.55 -20.62 18.78
CA CYS A 137 -37.26 -20.21 19.99
C CYS A 137 -37.61 -18.71 19.98
N THR A 138 -38.91 -18.41 19.96
CA THR A 138 -39.45 -17.04 20.05
C THR A 138 -39.73 -16.56 21.47
N ASN A 139 -39.62 -17.45 22.47
CA ASN A 139 -39.91 -17.14 23.87
C ASN A 139 -38.93 -16.09 24.45
N PRO A 140 -39.36 -15.31 25.45
CA PRO A 140 -38.44 -14.50 26.25
C PRO A 140 -37.40 -15.39 26.94
N ALA A 141 -36.23 -14.83 27.22
CA ALA A 141 -35.20 -15.51 27.99
C ALA A 141 -35.66 -15.74 29.44
N GLY A 142 -35.33 -16.92 29.97
CA GLY A 142 -35.35 -17.17 31.41
C GLY A 142 -34.02 -16.78 32.05
N THR A 143 -33.87 -17.10 33.34
CA THR A 143 -32.62 -16.89 34.09
C THR A 143 -31.50 -17.88 33.73
N LEU A 144 -31.83 -18.97 33.03
CA LEU A 144 -30.89 -20.04 32.67
C LEU A 144 -29.87 -19.55 31.63
N GLN A 145 -28.59 -19.59 31.99
CA GLN A 145 -27.46 -19.24 31.12
C GLN A 145 -26.59 -20.46 30.81
N CYS A 146 -25.91 -20.46 29.65
CA CYS A 146 -24.92 -21.48 29.35
C CYS A 146 -23.66 -21.34 30.23
N PRO A 147 -23.26 -22.35 31.02
CA PRO A 147 -22.07 -22.28 31.88
C PRO A 147 -20.76 -22.06 31.10
N THR A 148 -20.66 -22.60 29.88
CA THR A 148 -19.49 -22.39 29.01
C THR A 148 -19.43 -20.96 28.49
N CYS A 149 -20.57 -20.36 28.11
CA CYS A 149 -20.60 -18.96 27.72
C CYS A 149 -20.23 -18.02 28.87
N LEU A 150 -20.70 -18.31 30.10
CA LEU A 150 -20.29 -17.59 31.31
C LEU A 150 -18.76 -17.66 31.50
N LYS A 151 -18.16 -18.85 31.40
CA LYS A 151 -16.70 -19.03 31.50
C LYS A 151 -15.92 -18.34 30.37
N LEU A 152 -16.51 -18.21 29.18
CA LEU A 152 -15.91 -17.52 28.02
C LEU A 152 -16.27 -16.02 27.94
N GLY A 153 -16.97 -15.45 28.92
CA GLY A 153 -17.37 -14.04 28.92
C GLY A 153 -18.43 -13.66 27.85
N ILE A 154 -19.08 -14.64 27.24
CA ILE A 154 -20.06 -14.44 26.15
C ILE A 154 -21.39 -13.96 26.74
N LYS A 155 -21.61 -12.64 26.68
CA LYS A 155 -22.82 -11.97 27.15
C LYS A 155 -24.07 -12.44 26.39
N ASN A 156 -25.23 -12.37 27.04
CA ASN A 156 -26.56 -12.64 26.48
C ASN A 156 -26.78 -14.09 25.99
N SER A 157 -26.27 -15.07 26.74
CA SER A 157 -26.36 -16.51 26.46
C SER A 157 -27.49 -17.22 27.22
N TYR A 158 -28.68 -16.61 27.22
CA TYR A 158 -29.85 -17.04 28.00
C TYR A 158 -30.81 -17.96 27.25
N PHE A 159 -31.49 -18.84 28.00
CA PHE A 159 -32.47 -19.82 27.50
C PHE A 159 -33.77 -19.75 28.31
N CYS A 160 -34.92 -20.02 27.68
CA CYS A 160 -36.23 -19.98 28.34
C CYS A 160 -36.48 -21.17 29.29
N SER A 161 -35.81 -22.32 29.07
CA SER A 161 -35.95 -23.52 29.89
C SER A 161 -34.78 -24.49 29.69
N GLN A 162 -34.64 -25.47 30.60
CA GLN A 162 -33.60 -26.50 30.52
C GLN A 162 -33.73 -27.36 29.26
N ASP A 163 -34.94 -27.66 28.81
CA ASP A 163 -35.16 -28.47 27.60
C ASP A 163 -34.91 -27.66 26.31
N CYS A 164 -35.12 -26.34 26.36
CA CYS A 164 -34.70 -25.42 25.30
C CYS A 164 -33.17 -25.38 25.17
N PHE A 165 -32.45 -25.35 26.30
CA PHE A 165 -31.00 -25.46 26.30
C PHE A 165 -30.51 -26.81 25.75
N LYS A 166 -31.06 -27.94 26.24
CA LYS A 166 -30.69 -29.29 25.78
C LYS A 166 -30.90 -29.49 24.28
N ARG A 167 -32.08 -29.17 23.74
CA ARG A 167 -32.38 -29.37 22.30
C ARG A 167 -31.53 -28.48 21.38
N SER A 168 -31.09 -27.33 21.88
CA SER A 168 -30.30 -26.35 21.13
C SER A 168 -28.78 -26.56 21.27
N TRP A 169 -28.35 -27.57 22.03
CA TRP A 169 -26.94 -27.77 22.40
C TRP A 169 -26.04 -28.10 21.21
N SER A 170 -26.55 -28.85 20.21
CA SER A 170 -25.86 -29.21 18.97
C SER A 170 -25.29 -28.01 18.22
N ASP A 171 -26.07 -26.94 18.18
CA ASP A 171 -25.77 -25.73 17.39
C ASP A 171 -25.15 -24.66 18.29
N HIS A 172 -25.65 -24.51 19.52
CA HIS A 172 -25.12 -23.55 20.49
C HIS A 172 -23.64 -23.82 20.83
N LYS A 173 -23.20 -25.08 20.93
CA LYS A 173 -21.79 -25.41 21.20
C LYS A 173 -20.82 -24.94 20.11
N GLN A 174 -21.30 -24.69 18.88
CA GLN A 174 -20.47 -24.14 17.80
C GLN A 174 -20.00 -22.71 18.13
N VAL A 175 -20.84 -21.93 18.83
CA VAL A 175 -20.49 -20.59 19.35
C VAL A 175 -19.28 -20.66 20.27
N HIS A 176 -19.14 -21.73 21.07
CA HIS A 176 -17.99 -21.92 21.96
C HIS A 176 -16.71 -22.23 21.18
N LYS A 177 -16.80 -22.93 20.04
CA LYS A 177 -15.64 -23.17 19.16
C LYS A 177 -15.15 -21.86 18.53
N THR A 178 -16.06 -21.08 17.93
CA THR A 178 -15.71 -19.78 17.32
C THR A 178 -15.17 -18.80 18.35
N ALA A 179 -15.81 -18.71 19.53
CA ALA A 179 -15.32 -17.88 20.62
C ALA A 179 -14.00 -18.38 21.20
N SER A 180 -13.78 -19.69 21.32
CA SER A 180 -12.50 -20.24 21.78
C SER A 180 -11.36 -19.96 20.80
N GLU A 181 -11.58 -20.08 19.48
CA GLU A 181 -10.56 -19.71 18.48
C GLU A 181 -10.33 -18.20 18.42
N GLN A 182 -11.38 -17.36 18.54
CA GLN A 182 -11.20 -15.91 18.70
C GLN A 182 -10.46 -15.57 19.99
N SER A 183 -10.77 -16.20 21.12
CA SER A 183 -10.07 -16.02 22.39
C SER A 183 -8.63 -16.55 22.34
N LYS A 184 -8.33 -17.62 21.61
CA LYS A 184 -6.94 -18.08 21.37
C LYS A 184 -6.19 -17.10 20.47
N SER A 185 -6.82 -16.57 19.43
CA SER A 185 -6.25 -15.54 18.57
C SER A 185 -5.98 -14.25 19.35
N LEU A 186 -6.92 -13.84 20.23
CA LEU A 186 -6.78 -12.70 21.14
C LEU A 186 -5.77 -12.94 22.25
N LEU A 187 -5.69 -14.15 22.82
CA LEU A 187 -4.68 -14.50 23.82
C LEU A 187 -3.30 -14.67 23.21
N ARG A 188 -3.20 -15.01 21.91
CA ARG A 188 -1.97 -14.93 21.13
C ARG A 188 -1.59 -13.46 20.97
N THR A 189 -2.43 -12.61 20.37
CA THR A 189 -2.12 -11.17 20.24
C THR A 189 -1.98 -10.40 21.56
N LEU A 190 -2.54 -10.86 22.68
CA LEU A 190 -2.34 -10.25 24.02
C LEU A 190 -1.11 -10.81 24.76
N LYS A 191 -0.67 -12.04 24.50
CA LYS A 191 0.65 -12.52 24.94
C LYS A 191 1.77 -11.94 24.07
N ASP A 192 1.49 -11.69 22.79
CA ASP A 192 2.39 -11.05 21.85
C ASP A 192 2.31 -9.51 21.92
N TRP A 193 1.37 -8.95 22.71
CA TRP A 193 1.42 -7.57 23.21
C TRP A 193 2.51 -7.42 24.30
N HIS A 194 3.70 -7.92 24.00
CA HIS A 194 4.89 -7.30 24.54
C HIS A 194 4.92 -5.86 24.02
N LYS A 195 5.41 -4.91 24.84
CA LYS A 195 5.85 -3.63 24.28
C LYS A 195 6.78 -3.96 23.12
N PRO A 196 6.59 -3.38 21.91
CA PRO A 196 7.47 -3.69 20.78
C PRO A 196 8.90 -3.55 21.26
N THR A 197 9.67 -4.63 21.21
CA THR A 197 11.08 -4.59 21.61
C THR A 197 11.72 -3.51 20.75
N PRO A 198 12.32 -2.47 21.36
CA PRO A 198 13.04 -1.46 20.59
C PRO A 198 14.04 -2.18 19.70
N TYR A 199 14.20 -1.74 18.45
CA TYR A 199 15.32 -2.26 17.64
C TYR A 199 16.59 -1.98 18.44
N PRO A 200 17.36 -3.01 18.85
CA PRO A 200 18.45 -2.81 19.79
C PRO A 200 19.46 -1.89 19.12
N SER A 201 19.76 -0.76 19.77
CA SER A 201 20.81 0.12 19.29
C SER A 201 22.11 -0.67 19.27
N ASN A 202 22.72 -0.81 18.09
CA ASN A 202 23.95 -1.58 17.93
C ASN A 202 25.12 -0.61 18.04
N PRO A 203 25.93 -0.64 19.13
CA PRO A 203 27.01 0.32 19.32
C PRO A 203 28.15 0.16 18.30
N ALA A 204 28.27 -1.01 17.65
CA ALA A 204 29.32 -1.28 16.67
C ALA A 204 29.01 -0.69 15.28
N THR A 205 27.73 -0.61 14.89
CA THR A 205 27.29 -0.02 13.62
C THR A 205 26.68 1.37 13.78
N GLY A 206 26.38 1.80 15.01
CA GLY A 206 25.61 3.01 15.29
C GLY A 206 24.11 2.92 14.96
N THR A 207 23.62 1.74 14.55
CA THR A 207 22.25 1.61 14.05
C THR A 207 21.20 1.66 15.16
N HIS A 208 20.09 2.35 14.95
CA HIS A 208 19.00 2.54 15.93
C HIS A 208 17.64 2.76 15.26
N ASP A 209 16.56 2.57 16.02
CA ASP A 209 15.21 3.07 15.68
C ASP A 209 15.10 4.55 16.08
N PRO A 210 14.86 5.49 15.15
CA PRO A 210 14.70 6.91 15.46
C PRO A 210 13.35 7.27 16.11
N PHE A 211 12.37 6.36 16.09
CA PHE A 211 11.03 6.56 16.64
C PHE A 211 10.64 5.51 17.70
N PRO A 212 11.46 5.27 18.75
CA PRO A 212 11.29 4.13 19.67
C PRO A 212 10.01 4.18 20.52
N ASN A 213 9.28 5.31 20.51
CA ASN A 213 7.99 5.48 21.18
C ASN A 213 6.79 5.40 20.22
N TYR A 214 7.00 5.20 18.91
CA TYR A 214 5.92 5.05 17.95
C TYR A 214 5.25 3.66 18.10
N PRO A 215 3.92 3.58 18.15
CA PRO A 215 3.21 2.31 18.28
C PRO A 215 3.12 1.59 16.93
N TYR A 216 4.26 1.01 16.51
CA TYR A 216 4.38 0.13 15.35
C TYR A 216 3.33 -1.00 15.40
N THR A 217 2.87 -1.42 14.21
CA THR A 217 1.76 -2.38 14.07
C THR A 217 2.23 -3.83 13.97
N GLY A 218 3.41 -4.08 13.42
CA GLY A 218 4.04 -5.40 13.33
C GLY A 218 5.48 -5.42 13.88
N SER A 219 6.29 -6.34 13.37
CA SER A 219 7.69 -6.55 13.78
C SER A 219 8.69 -5.62 13.12
N LEU A 220 8.40 -5.05 11.95
CA LEU A 220 9.33 -4.23 11.18
C LEU A 220 9.65 -2.92 11.91
N ARG A 221 10.94 -2.53 11.92
CA ARG A 221 11.44 -1.27 12.47
C ARG A 221 12.32 -0.57 11.44
N PRO A 222 12.32 0.77 11.40
CA PRO A 222 13.31 1.53 10.65
C PRO A 222 14.68 1.42 11.34
N VAL A 223 15.74 1.30 10.55
CA VAL A 223 17.12 1.11 11.00
C VAL A 223 18.00 2.25 10.47
N TYR A 224 18.18 3.26 11.31
CA TYR A 224 18.89 4.52 11.03
C TYR A 224 20.32 4.50 11.60
N PRO A 225 21.26 5.35 11.14
CA PRO A 225 21.07 6.41 10.15
C PRO A 225 20.85 5.84 8.73
N LEU A 226 19.98 6.51 7.96
CA LEU A 226 19.95 6.33 6.52
C LEU A 226 21.29 6.80 5.94
N SER A 227 21.81 6.12 4.91
CA SER A 227 22.96 6.67 4.17
C SER A 227 22.55 7.97 3.45
N PRO A 228 23.50 8.89 3.16
CA PRO A 228 23.21 10.17 2.53
C PRO A 228 22.52 10.05 1.16
N TYR A 229 21.99 11.18 0.67
CA TYR A 229 21.55 11.29 -0.72
C TYR A 229 22.67 10.87 -1.69
N ARG A 230 22.37 9.94 -2.59
CA ARG A 230 23.29 9.51 -3.65
C ARG A 230 23.34 10.56 -4.75
N SER A 231 24.53 10.84 -5.27
CA SER A 231 24.78 11.93 -6.21
C SER A 231 24.42 11.58 -7.65
N VAL A 232 23.51 12.34 -8.24
CA VAL A 232 23.21 12.29 -9.68
C VAL A 232 24.18 13.23 -10.42
N PRO A 233 24.93 12.76 -11.44
CA PRO A 233 25.81 13.60 -12.26
C PRO A 233 25.11 14.79 -12.93
N ASP A 234 25.83 15.89 -13.11
CA ASP A 234 25.26 17.17 -13.57
C ASP A 234 24.64 17.10 -14.97
N HIS A 235 25.21 16.28 -15.87
CA HIS A 235 24.73 16.12 -17.24
C HIS A 235 23.45 15.26 -17.39
N ILE A 236 22.91 14.69 -16.30
CA ILE A 236 21.62 13.99 -16.33
C ILE A 236 20.46 14.98 -16.29
N ALA A 237 19.51 14.82 -17.22
CA ALA A 237 18.27 15.61 -17.23
C ALA A 237 17.45 15.33 -15.97
N ARG A 238 17.02 16.39 -15.27
CA ARG A 238 16.32 16.31 -14.00
C ARG A 238 14.84 16.68 -14.13
N PRO A 239 13.92 16.03 -13.41
CA PRO A 239 12.55 16.52 -13.25
C PRO A 239 12.54 17.80 -12.40
N ASP A 240 11.43 18.56 -12.44
CA ASP A 240 11.33 19.91 -11.86
C ASP A 240 11.46 19.96 -10.32
N TYR A 241 11.24 18.83 -9.64
CA TYR A 241 11.40 18.66 -8.20
C TYR A 241 12.78 18.21 -7.74
N ALA A 242 13.71 17.89 -8.66
CA ALA A 242 14.99 17.25 -8.30
C ALA A 242 15.89 18.10 -7.38
N GLU A 243 15.73 19.42 -7.38
CA GLU A 243 16.52 20.33 -6.54
C GLU A 243 15.90 20.52 -5.15
N ASP A 244 14.65 20.96 -5.08
CA ASP A 244 13.97 21.39 -3.86
C ASP A 244 12.91 20.40 -3.32
N GLY A 245 12.56 19.39 -4.10
CA GLY A 245 11.55 18.38 -3.80
C GLY A 245 10.11 18.76 -4.13
N ILE A 246 9.86 19.84 -4.87
CA ILE A 246 8.51 20.37 -5.12
C ILE A 246 8.09 20.11 -6.58
N PRO A 247 7.14 19.18 -6.86
CA PRO A 247 6.67 18.91 -8.23
C PRO A 247 5.70 20.00 -8.71
N ARG A 248 6.25 21.07 -9.29
CA ARG A 248 5.52 22.31 -9.63
C ARG A 248 4.58 22.10 -10.82
N SER A 249 5.02 21.36 -11.81
CA SER A 249 4.24 20.92 -12.97
C SER A 249 3.01 20.14 -12.53
N GLU A 250 3.15 19.13 -11.68
CA GLU A 250 2.03 18.37 -11.10
C GLU A 250 1.07 19.28 -10.32
N ALA A 251 1.59 20.20 -9.51
CA ALA A 251 0.74 21.15 -8.77
C ALA A 251 -0.12 22.03 -9.71
N ILE A 252 0.39 22.41 -10.88
CA ILE A 252 -0.38 23.13 -11.92
C ILE A 252 -1.45 22.23 -12.53
N PHE A 253 -1.10 21.00 -12.93
CA PHE A 253 -2.02 20.08 -13.59
C PHE A 253 -3.02 19.38 -12.65
N SER A 254 -2.76 19.31 -11.34
CA SER A 254 -3.64 18.71 -10.32
C SER A 254 -5.05 19.29 -10.27
N ARG A 255 -5.23 20.53 -10.76
CA ARG A 255 -6.53 21.21 -10.85
C ARG A 255 -7.32 20.83 -12.11
N ALA A 256 -6.69 20.21 -13.10
CA ALA A 256 -7.31 19.76 -14.33
C ALA A 256 -7.67 18.27 -14.23
N SER A 257 -8.95 17.96 -14.36
CA SER A 257 -9.44 16.58 -14.56
C SER A 257 -9.17 16.05 -15.98
N LYS A 258 -8.32 16.74 -16.76
CA LYS A 258 -7.98 16.39 -18.13
C LYS A 258 -6.88 15.33 -18.12
N ILE A 259 -7.27 14.10 -18.42
CA ILE A 259 -6.32 13.01 -18.71
C ILE A 259 -5.64 13.32 -20.05
N GLN A 260 -4.31 13.22 -20.10
CA GLN A 260 -3.53 13.43 -21.30
C GLN A 260 -3.74 12.27 -22.29
N ILE A 261 -3.84 12.60 -23.58
CA ILE A 261 -3.75 11.65 -24.69
C ILE A 261 -2.43 11.96 -25.38
N LEU A 262 -1.52 11.00 -25.40
CA LEU A 262 -0.20 11.11 -26.00
C LEU A 262 -0.28 10.94 -27.52
N ASN A 263 0.62 11.61 -28.23
CA ASN A 263 0.84 11.36 -29.66
C ASN A 263 1.88 10.23 -29.87
N GLU A 264 2.08 9.81 -31.12
CA GLU A 264 2.98 8.69 -31.48
C GLU A 264 4.41 8.87 -30.95
N THR A 265 5.01 10.07 -31.09
CA THR A 265 6.35 10.39 -30.57
C THR A 265 6.42 10.29 -29.05
N GLU A 266 5.40 10.76 -28.35
CA GLU A 266 5.32 10.66 -26.88
C GLU A 266 5.11 9.21 -26.44
N ILE A 267 4.37 8.40 -27.20
CA ILE A 267 4.18 6.96 -26.95
C ILE A 267 5.50 6.20 -27.12
N GLU A 268 6.30 6.48 -28.14
CA GLU A 268 7.62 5.87 -28.29
C GLU A 268 8.57 6.24 -27.15
N ALA A 269 8.54 7.50 -26.69
CA ALA A 269 9.30 7.91 -25.51
C ALA A 269 8.86 7.13 -24.25
N MET A 270 7.55 6.92 -24.06
CA MET A 270 7.02 6.06 -22.99
C MET A 270 7.52 4.61 -23.11
N ARG A 271 7.49 4.00 -24.31
CA ARG A 271 8.02 2.65 -24.55
C ARG A 271 9.51 2.54 -24.18
N VAL A 272 10.32 3.54 -24.54
CA VAL A 272 11.75 3.59 -24.20
C VAL A 272 11.96 3.63 -22.68
N VAL A 273 11.35 4.58 -21.97
CA VAL A 273 11.55 4.72 -20.52
C VAL A 273 10.99 3.53 -19.74
N CYS A 274 9.86 2.95 -20.16
CA CYS A 274 9.29 1.77 -19.52
C CYS A 274 10.18 0.52 -19.67
N ARG A 275 10.81 0.33 -20.84
CA ARG A 275 11.80 -0.73 -21.05
C ARG A 275 13.04 -0.54 -20.15
N LEU A 276 13.51 0.69 -19.98
CA LEU A 276 14.61 1.01 -19.06
C LEU A 276 14.22 0.72 -17.60
N GLY A 277 13.00 1.07 -17.19
CA GLY A 277 12.43 0.75 -15.88
C GLY A 277 12.40 -0.75 -15.59
N ARG A 278 11.88 -1.55 -16.53
CA ARG A 278 11.94 -3.03 -16.47
C ARG A 278 13.37 -3.53 -16.27
N GLU A 279 14.32 -3.02 -17.06
CA GLU A 279 15.72 -3.40 -16.94
C GLU A 279 16.33 -3.01 -15.57
N ILE A 280 15.89 -1.93 -14.93
CA ILE A 280 16.35 -1.53 -13.58
C ILE A 280 15.74 -2.43 -12.51
N LEU A 281 14.42 -2.67 -12.57
CA LEU A 281 13.74 -3.57 -11.64
C LEU A 281 14.34 -4.98 -11.68
N ASP A 282 14.64 -5.50 -12.86
CA ASP A 282 15.22 -6.83 -13.01
C ASP A 282 16.64 -6.91 -12.38
N ILE A 283 17.44 -5.84 -12.44
CA ILE A 283 18.74 -5.76 -11.73
C ILE A 283 18.54 -5.69 -10.21
N ALA A 284 17.62 -4.85 -9.73
CA ALA A 284 17.33 -4.72 -8.30
C ALA A 284 16.80 -6.04 -7.70
N ALA A 285 15.91 -6.71 -8.44
CA ALA A 285 15.35 -8.01 -8.09
C ALA A 285 16.40 -9.13 -8.03
N ALA A 286 17.38 -9.13 -8.94
CA ALA A 286 18.47 -10.10 -8.93
C ALA A 286 19.37 -9.98 -7.68
N ALA A 287 19.35 -8.84 -6.98
CA ALA A 287 20.09 -8.64 -5.73
C ALA A 287 19.38 -9.21 -4.48
N VAL A 288 18.07 -9.51 -4.55
CA VAL A 288 17.26 -9.92 -3.39
C VAL A 288 17.73 -11.26 -2.82
N ARG A 289 18.20 -11.24 -1.57
CA ARG A 289 18.68 -12.42 -0.83
C ARG A 289 18.67 -12.12 0.68
N PRO A 290 18.60 -13.13 1.57
CA PRO A 290 18.82 -12.91 2.99
C PRO A 290 20.17 -12.21 3.25
N GLY A 291 20.18 -11.23 4.16
CA GLY A 291 21.36 -10.50 4.59
C GLY A 291 21.71 -9.23 3.78
N ILE A 292 21.15 -9.00 2.58
CA ILE A 292 21.30 -7.69 1.91
C ILE A 292 20.41 -6.66 2.62
N THR A 293 20.89 -5.43 2.78
CA THR A 293 20.09 -4.30 3.25
C THR A 293 19.25 -3.69 2.13
N THR A 294 18.16 -3.01 2.49
CA THR A 294 17.38 -2.25 1.49
C THR A 294 18.18 -1.06 0.94
N ASP A 295 19.06 -0.44 1.73
CA ASP A 295 19.96 0.61 1.27
C ASP A 295 21.02 0.13 0.25
N GLU A 296 21.48 -1.12 0.33
CA GLU A 296 22.31 -1.72 -0.74
C GLU A 296 21.52 -1.94 -2.04
N ILE A 297 20.23 -2.30 -1.95
CA ILE A 297 19.34 -2.38 -3.13
C ILE A 297 19.14 -0.98 -3.74
N ASP A 298 19.05 0.07 -2.91
CA ASP A 298 19.05 1.47 -3.38
C ASP A 298 20.35 1.85 -4.08
N GLU A 299 21.51 1.42 -3.58
CA GLU A 299 22.79 1.67 -4.26
C GLU A 299 22.85 1.02 -5.65
N ILE A 300 22.44 -0.24 -5.75
CA ILE A 300 22.41 -1.01 -7.00
C ILE A 300 21.45 -0.34 -7.99
N THR A 301 20.26 0.03 -7.53
CA THR A 301 19.21 0.68 -8.34
C THR A 301 19.64 2.06 -8.83
N HIS A 302 20.23 2.87 -7.95
CA HIS A 302 20.72 4.20 -8.28
C HIS A 302 21.82 4.17 -9.35
N LYS A 303 22.81 3.29 -9.19
CA LYS A 303 23.88 3.09 -10.18
C LYS A 303 23.32 2.60 -11.51
N ALA A 304 22.49 1.56 -11.49
CA ALA A 304 21.83 1.05 -12.69
C ALA A 304 21.04 2.15 -13.43
N THR A 305 20.38 3.05 -12.70
CA THR A 305 19.65 4.18 -13.30
C THR A 305 20.59 5.18 -13.96
N ILE A 306 21.66 5.60 -13.29
CA ILE A 306 22.66 6.53 -13.83
C ILE A 306 23.40 5.96 -15.04
N GLU A 307 23.70 4.65 -15.04
CA GLU A 307 24.39 3.96 -16.14
C GLU A 307 23.55 3.87 -17.43
N ARG A 308 22.22 4.08 -17.35
CA ARG A 308 21.32 4.02 -18.51
C ARG A 308 21.37 5.28 -19.34
N ASN A 309 22.32 5.26 -20.26
CA ASN A 309 22.40 6.09 -21.46
C ASN A 309 21.80 5.34 -22.66
N VAL A 310 20.89 5.98 -23.40
CA VAL A 310 20.47 5.48 -24.72
C VAL A 310 21.20 6.30 -25.77
N SER A 311 22.35 5.80 -26.24
CA SER A 311 22.89 6.28 -27.51
C SER A 311 21.91 5.90 -28.62
N CYS A 312 21.46 6.90 -29.39
CA CYS A 312 20.53 6.71 -30.50
C CYS A 312 20.94 5.51 -31.38
N PRO A 313 20.03 4.58 -31.74
CA PRO A 313 20.36 3.49 -32.65
C PRO A 313 20.88 4.09 -33.97
N SER A 314 21.91 3.46 -34.56
CA SER A 314 22.73 3.97 -35.68
C SER A 314 21.99 4.36 -36.99
N ASN A 315 20.66 4.28 -36.98
CA ASN A 315 19.77 4.48 -38.11
C ASN A 315 18.88 5.72 -37.94
N CYS A 316 18.98 6.46 -36.82
CA CYS A 316 18.35 7.77 -36.72
C CYS A 316 19.09 8.77 -37.61
N HIS A 317 18.36 9.41 -38.52
CA HIS A 317 18.89 10.44 -39.40
C HIS A 317 18.73 11.83 -38.77
N ASP A 318 19.68 12.72 -39.05
CA ASP A 318 19.60 14.12 -38.62
C ASP A 318 18.34 14.77 -39.19
N GLY A 319 17.34 15.01 -38.33
CA GLY A 319 16.06 15.60 -38.71
C GLY A 319 14.81 14.99 -38.08
N ASP A 320 14.89 13.79 -37.49
CA ASP A 320 13.74 13.22 -36.76
C ASP A 320 13.56 13.88 -35.37
N GLU A 321 12.44 14.57 -35.18
CA GLU A 321 12.09 15.24 -33.91
C GLU A 321 11.95 14.22 -32.76
N ALA A 322 11.51 12.99 -33.09
CA ALA A 322 11.46 11.85 -32.16
C ALA A 322 12.85 11.32 -31.75
N ALA A 323 13.81 11.28 -32.68
CA ALA A 323 15.20 10.94 -32.37
C ALA A 323 15.84 12.01 -31.48
N THR A 324 15.57 13.28 -31.79
CA THR A 324 16.11 14.44 -31.06
C THR A 324 15.73 14.44 -29.56
N LEU A 325 14.55 13.93 -29.19
CA LEU A 325 14.10 13.78 -27.80
C LEU A 325 14.83 12.66 -27.02
N THR A 326 15.46 11.71 -27.71
CA THR A 326 16.10 10.52 -27.10
C THR A 326 17.61 10.47 -27.32
N GLN A 327 18.17 11.30 -28.21
CA GLN A 327 19.52 11.17 -28.78
C GLN A 327 20.68 11.10 -27.76
N SER A 328 20.52 11.75 -26.59
CA SER A 328 21.52 11.85 -25.52
C SER A 328 20.90 11.82 -24.11
N ALA A 329 19.73 11.18 -23.95
CA ALA A 329 19.05 11.14 -22.66
C ALA A 329 19.72 10.13 -21.70
N GLN A 330 20.00 10.59 -20.48
CA GLN A 330 20.35 9.73 -19.34
C GLN A 330 19.22 9.74 -18.32
N SER A 331 19.19 8.71 -17.47
CA SER A 331 18.04 8.41 -16.63
C SER A 331 18.21 8.93 -15.20
N TYR A 332 17.15 9.49 -14.62
CA TYR A 332 17.07 9.97 -13.24
C TYR A 332 16.11 9.07 -12.45
N PRO A 333 16.45 8.66 -11.20
CA PRO A 333 15.54 7.88 -10.37
C PRO A 333 14.41 8.77 -9.82
N SER A 334 13.20 8.68 -10.38
CA SER A 334 12.10 9.63 -10.11
C SER A 334 11.73 9.77 -8.62
N PRO A 335 11.77 8.72 -7.78
CA PRO A 335 11.49 8.88 -6.35
C PRO A 335 12.47 9.84 -5.65
N LEU A 336 13.70 9.98 -6.15
CA LEU A 336 14.73 10.79 -5.50
C LEU A 336 14.28 12.25 -5.35
N ARG A 337 14.18 12.69 -4.11
CA ARG A 337 13.68 14.02 -3.69
C ARG A 337 12.22 14.32 -4.03
N TYR A 338 11.46 13.45 -4.69
CA TYR A 338 10.04 13.67 -4.96
C TYR A 338 9.27 13.91 -3.64
N ASN A 339 8.67 15.09 -3.45
CA ASN A 339 8.08 15.53 -2.17
C ASN A 339 9.03 15.36 -0.94
N HIS A 340 10.33 15.49 -1.17
CA HIS A 340 11.43 15.23 -0.22
C HIS A 340 11.66 13.75 0.17
N PHE A 341 11.25 12.77 -0.65
CA PHE A 341 11.62 11.37 -0.44
C PHE A 341 13.16 11.17 -0.52
N PRO A 342 13.79 10.45 0.42
CA PRO A 342 15.25 10.50 0.60
C PRO A 342 16.06 9.55 -0.28
N LYS A 343 15.43 8.67 -1.06
CA LYS A 343 16.06 7.52 -1.76
C LYS A 343 15.63 7.41 -3.22
N SER A 344 16.25 6.50 -3.96
CA SER A 344 16.11 6.37 -5.42
C SER A 344 14.97 5.42 -5.84
N LEU A 345 14.43 4.66 -4.88
CA LEU A 345 13.33 3.71 -5.04
C LEU A 345 12.60 3.53 -3.70
N CYS A 346 11.44 2.87 -3.73
CA CYS A 346 10.82 2.35 -2.50
C CYS A 346 11.11 0.85 -2.32
N THR A 347 11.31 0.45 -1.07
CA THR A 347 11.51 -0.96 -0.65
C THR A 347 10.56 -1.28 0.49
N SER A 348 9.44 -1.93 0.18
CA SER A 348 8.36 -2.17 1.15
C SER A 348 8.37 -3.63 1.61
N VAL A 349 8.80 -3.87 2.86
CA VAL A 349 8.98 -5.21 3.43
C VAL A 349 7.79 -5.63 4.30
N ASN A 350 7.34 -6.89 4.19
CA ASN A 350 6.32 -7.52 5.04
C ASN A 350 5.03 -6.72 5.23
N GLU A 351 4.82 -6.09 6.40
CA GLU A 351 3.62 -5.28 6.70
C GLU A 351 3.65 -3.88 6.09
N ALA A 352 4.76 -3.47 5.48
CA ALA A 352 4.81 -2.25 4.69
C ALA A 352 3.99 -2.41 3.41
N ILE A 353 3.02 -1.51 3.25
CA ILE A 353 2.10 -1.45 2.12
C ILE A 353 2.80 -0.90 0.88
N CYS A 354 3.41 0.28 1.03
CA CYS A 354 4.12 1.02 -0.01
C CYS A 354 5.05 2.07 0.63
N HIS A 355 5.89 2.69 -0.20
CA HIS A 355 6.78 3.81 0.15
C HIS A 355 7.75 3.54 1.32
N GLY A 356 8.11 2.28 1.58
CA GLY A 356 9.16 1.96 2.53
C GLY A 356 10.49 2.58 2.11
N ILE A 357 11.12 3.35 3.01
CA ILE A 357 12.41 4.00 2.74
C ILE A 357 13.55 2.98 2.85
N PRO A 358 14.42 2.84 1.83
CA PRO A 358 15.66 2.08 1.93
C PRO A 358 16.54 2.49 3.12
N ASP A 359 16.87 1.52 3.97
CA ASP A 359 17.55 1.69 5.26
C ASP A 359 18.55 0.56 5.55
N GLN A 360 19.12 0.56 6.76
CA GLN A 360 20.17 -0.39 7.14
C GLN A 360 19.62 -1.76 7.61
N ARG A 361 18.33 -2.07 7.44
CA ARG A 361 17.78 -3.38 7.85
C ARG A 361 18.20 -4.47 6.86
N PRO A 362 18.91 -5.53 7.29
CA PRO A 362 19.12 -6.71 6.46
C PRO A 362 17.82 -7.48 6.25
N LEU A 363 17.56 -7.94 5.03
CA LEU A 363 16.42 -8.81 4.72
C LEU A 363 16.59 -10.19 5.35
N GLU A 364 15.51 -10.76 5.86
CA GLU A 364 15.49 -12.05 6.56
C GLU A 364 14.89 -13.16 5.68
N ASP A 365 15.38 -14.40 5.81
CA ASP A 365 14.76 -15.58 5.17
C ASP A 365 13.37 -15.83 5.80
N GLY A 366 12.31 -15.55 5.03
CA GLY A 366 10.94 -15.42 5.51
C GLY A 366 10.27 -14.07 5.24
N ASP A 367 11.04 -13.07 4.81
CA ASP A 367 10.51 -11.78 4.37
C ASP A 367 9.89 -11.86 2.95
N ILE A 368 8.98 -10.93 2.67
CA ILE A 368 8.71 -10.46 1.31
C ILE A 368 9.10 -9.00 1.18
N ILE A 369 9.60 -8.61 0.01
CA ILE A 369 9.98 -7.24 -0.34
C ILE A 369 9.33 -6.85 -1.66
N ASN A 370 8.54 -5.78 -1.66
CA ASN A 370 8.19 -5.05 -2.88
C ASN A 370 9.32 -4.07 -3.21
N ILE A 371 9.75 -4.07 -4.47
CA ILE A 371 10.73 -3.14 -5.03
C ILE A 371 10.01 -2.30 -6.08
N ASP A 372 9.99 -0.99 -5.87
CA ASP A 372 9.19 -0.04 -6.62
C ASP A 372 10.07 0.98 -7.34
N ILE A 373 10.04 0.94 -8.68
CA ILE A 373 11.02 1.55 -9.57
C ILE A 373 10.32 2.54 -10.50
N SER A 374 10.67 3.81 -10.34
CA SER A 374 10.19 4.87 -11.22
C SER A 374 11.36 5.64 -11.84
N VAL A 375 11.32 5.86 -13.15
CA VAL A 375 12.51 6.32 -13.91
C VAL A 375 12.15 7.46 -14.83
N TYR A 376 12.88 8.57 -14.75
CA TYR A 376 12.72 9.72 -15.63
C TYR A 376 13.77 9.69 -16.74
N HIS A 377 13.35 9.70 -18.00
CA HIS A 377 14.21 9.66 -19.17
C HIS A 377 13.53 10.37 -20.35
N GLY A 378 14.27 11.17 -21.13
CA GLY A 378 13.73 11.84 -22.32
C GLY A 378 12.55 12.81 -22.07
N GLY A 379 12.35 13.24 -20.81
CA GLY A 379 11.20 14.07 -20.41
C GLY A 379 9.94 13.29 -20.02
N PHE A 380 10.05 11.98 -19.76
CA PHE A 380 8.95 11.09 -19.37
C PHE A 380 9.33 10.18 -18.21
N HIS A 381 8.34 9.74 -17.43
CA HIS A 381 8.45 8.79 -16.34
C HIS A 381 7.94 7.40 -16.74
N ALA A 382 8.64 6.36 -16.28
CA ALA A 382 8.10 5.00 -16.17
C ALA A 382 7.79 4.67 -14.70
N ASP A 383 6.85 3.74 -14.49
CA ASP A 383 6.52 3.14 -13.18
C ASP A 383 6.29 1.63 -13.30
N LEU A 384 6.83 0.90 -12.33
CA LEU A 384 6.62 -0.52 -12.13
C LEU A 384 7.15 -0.98 -10.76
N ASN A 385 6.44 -1.92 -10.16
CA ASN A 385 6.86 -2.58 -8.94
C ASN A 385 6.44 -4.05 -8.92
N GLU A 386 7.19 -4.87 -8.20
CA GLU A 386 6.88 -6.28 -8.00
C GLU A 386 7.29 -6.74 -6.59
N THR A 387 6.53 -7.67 -6.01
CA THR A 387 6.87 -8.31 -4.73
C THR A 387 7.70 -9.59 -4.94
N TYR A 388 8.78 -9.71 -4.19
CA TYR A 388 9.75 -10.81 -4.23
C TYR A 388 9.80 -11.54 -2.89
N TYR A 389 10.02 -12.86 -2.96
CA TYR A 389 10.23 -13.73 -1.80
C TYR A 389 11.69 -13.71 -1.36
N VAL A 390 11.97 -13.46 -0.08
CA VAL A 390 13.32 -13.51 0.49
C VAL A 390 13.57 -14.89 1.10
N GLY A 391 14.43 -15.67 0.44
CA GLY A 391 14.76 -17.03 0.88
C GLY A 391 13.65 -18.06 0.65
N GLU A 392 13.84 -19.26 1.20
CA GLU A 392 12.93 -20.38 1.00
C GLU A 392 11.79 -20.41 2.03
N LYS A 393 11.98 -19.84 3.24
CA LYS A 393 10.89 -19.76 4.23
C LYS A 393 9.73 -18.90 3.74
N ALA A 394 10.01 -17.84 2.99
CA ALA A 394 8.99 -16.98 2.41
C ALA A 394 8.12 -17.73 1.39
N LYS A 395 8.73 -18.62 0.59
CA LYS A 395 8.04 -19.49 -0.38
C LYS A 395 7.32 -20.64 0.31
N ALA A 396 7.80 -21.12 1.45
CA ALA A 396 7.20 -22.23 2.20
C ALA A 396 5.98 -21.81 3.05
N ASP A 397 5.81 -20.52 3.36
CA ASP A 397 4.68 -19.98 4.12
C ASP A 397 3.42 -19.81 3.23
N PRO A 398 2.33 -20.58 3.46
CA PRO A 398 1.13 -20.50 2.65
C PRO A 398 0.40 -19.15 2.74
N ASP A 399 0.55 -18.40 3.84
CA ASP A 399 -0.05 -17.07 3.97
C ASP A 399 0.74 -16.04 3.15
N THR A 400 2.07 -16.17 3.12
CA THR A 400 2.95 -15.33 2.30
C THR A 400 2.72 -15.56 0.81
N VAL A 401 2.73 -16.81 0.34
CA VAL A 401 2.43 -17.13 -1.07
C VAL A 401 1.01 -16.70 -1.44
N ARG A 402 0.03 -16.87 -0.53
CA ARG A 402 -1.35 -16.43 -0.79
C ARG A 402 -1.43 -14.93 -1.06
N VAL A 403 -0.79 -14.07 -0.28
CA VAL A 403 -0.93 -12.61 -0.47
C VAL A 403 -0.17 -12.11 -1.70
N VAL A 404 1.04 -12.62 -1.94
CA VAL A 404 1.86 -12.25 -3.11
C VAL A 404 1.15 -12.64 -4.40
N GLU A 405 0.74 -13.91 -4.56
CA GLU A 405 0.09 -14.34 -5.80
C GLU A 405 -1.32 -13.75 -5.94
N THR A 406 -2.06 -13.51 -4.84
CA THR A 406 -3.35 -12.79 -4.94
C THR A 406 -3.15 -11.35 -5.43
N SER A 407 -2.04 -10.69 -5.07
CA SER A 407 -1.72 -9.35 -5.57
C SER A 407 -1.40 -9.37 -7.07
N ARG A 408 -0.56 -10.32 -7.52
CA ARG A 408 -0.27 -10.56 -8.94
C ARG A 408 -1.55 -10.86 -9.75
N GLU A 409 -2.35 -11.83 -9.30
CA GLU A 409 -3.61 -12.22 -9.93
C GLU A 409 -4.65 -11.07 -9.95
N CYS A 410 -4.62 -10.16 -8.97
CA CYS A 410 -5.46 -8.96 -8.96
C CYS A 410 -5.07 -7.98 -10.06
N LEU A 411 -3.76 -7.77 -10.28
CA LEU A 411 -3.24 -6.92 -11.36
C LEU A 411 -3.61 -7.52 -12.72
N ASP A 412 -3.28 -8.79 -12.96
CA ASP A 412 -3.53 -9.47 -14.24
C ASP A 412 -5.01 -9.35 -14.66
N LYS A 413 -5.94 -9.62 -13.73
CA LYS A 413 -7.39 -9.52 -13.97
C LYS A 413 -7.88 -8.10 -14.18
N ALA A 414 -7.21 -7.10 -13.62
CA ALA A 414 -7.51 -5.70 -13.88
C ALA A 414 -7.05 -5.27 -15.26
N ILE A 415 -5.89 -5.76 -15.72
CA ILE A 415 -5.36 -5.53 -17.08
C ILE A 415 -6.28 -6.14 -18.14
N GLU A 416 -6.83 -7.35 -17.91
CA GLU A 416 -7.77 -8.04 -18.83
C GLU A 416 -8.99 -7.17 -19.28
N ILE A 417 -9.38 -6.16 -18.49
CA ILE A 417 -10.52 -5.28 -18.82
C ILE A 417 -10.13 -3.93 -19.44
N VAL A 418 -8.83 -3.61 -19.55
CA VAL A 418 -8.35 -2.32 -20.06
C VAL A 418 -8.47 -2.28 -21.57
N LYS A 419 -9.32 -1.37 -22.04
CA LYS A 419 -9.55 -1.04 -23.45
C LYS A 419 -10.34 0.28 -23.55
N PRO A 420 -10.46 0.89 -24.75
CA PRO A 420 -11.31 2.05 -24.95
C PRO A 420 -12.74 1.82 -24.44
N GLY A 421 -13.26 2.78 -23.69
CA GLY A 421 -14.59 2.69 -23.07
C GLY A 421 -14.62 2.10 -21.65
N MET A 422 -13.54 1.50 -21.14
CA MET A 422 -13.44 1.11 -19.73
C MET A 422 -13.56 2.34 -18.82
N LEU A 423 -14.31 2.27 -17.71
CA LEU A 423 -14.35 3.35 -16.73
C LEU A 423 -13.24 3.14 -15.68
N PHE A 424 -12.53 4.20 -15.28
CA PHE A 424 -11.43 4.09 -14.29
C PHE A 424 -11.86 3.63 -12.89
N ARG A 425 -13.17 3.51 -12.63
CA ARG A 425 -13.73 2.90 -11.42
C ARG A 425 -13.86 1.37 -11.49
N ASP A 426 -13.80 0.79 -12.68
CA ASP A 426 -14.10 -0.62 -12.92
C ASP A 426 -12.98 -1.59 -12.46
N PRO A 427 -11.67 -1.28 -12.61
CA PRO A 427 -10.59 -2.13 -12.08
C PRO A 427 -10.79 -2.52 -10.61
N GLY A 428 -11.16 -1.56 -9.75
CA GLY A 428 -11.38 -1.85 -8.33
C GLY A 428 -12.54 -2.81 -8.02
N ASN A 429 -13.52 -2.95 -8.93
CA ASN A 429 -14.56 -3.97 -8.79
C ASN A 429 -14.05 -5.38 -9.09
N VAL A 430 -13.07 -5.51 -9.99
CA VAL A 430 -12.41 -6.79 -10.33
C VAL A 430 -11.43 -7.18 -9.22
N ILE A 431 -10.55 -6.25 -8.83
CA ILE A 431 -9.52 -6.44 -7.80
C ILE A 431 -10.14 -6.83 -6.45
N GLU A 432 -11.07 -6.04 -5.90
CA GLU A 432 -11.64 -6.35 -4.57
C GLU A 432 -12.51 -7.61 -4.58
N LYS A 433 -13.05 -8.02 -5.73
CA LYS A 433 -13.73 -9.32 -5.86
C LYS A 433 -12.73 -10.48 -5.78
N HIS A 434 -11.60 -10.38 -6.49
CA HIS A 434 -10.57 -11.42 -6.50
C HIS A 434 -9.90 -11.55 -5.13
N ALA A 435 -9.41 -10.43 -4.56
CA ALA A 435 -8.79 -10.39 -3.24
C ALA A 435 -9.67 -11.03 -2.14
N LYS A 436 -10.97 -10.70 -2.11
CA LYS A 436 -11.91 -11.29 -1.15
C LYS A 436 -12.11 -12.80 -1.33
N SER A 437 -12.05 -13.31 -2.56
CA SER A 437 -12.15 -14.76 -2.82
C SER A 437 -10.93 -15.54 -2.29
N ARG A 438 -9.82 -14.83 -2.03
CA ARG A 438 -8.56 -15.35 -1.50
C ARG A 438 -8.34 -15.00 -0.01
N ASN A 439 -9.39 -14.51 0.68
CA ASN A 439 -9.32 -14.04 2.08
C ASN A 439 -8.31 -12.90 2.31
N CYS A 440 -8.11 -12.04 1.31
CA CYS A 440 -7.31 -10.82 1.42
C CYS A 440 -8.22 -9.58 1.36
N SER A 441 -7.67 -8.41 1.73
CA SER A 441 -8.34 -7.11 1.59
C SER A 441 -7.52 -6.16 0.70
N VAL A 442 -8.15 -5.06 0.27
CA VAL A 442 -7.54 -4.09 -0.66
C VAL A 442 -7.43 -2.73 0.00
N VAL A 443 -6.23 -2.15 -0.02
CA VAL A 443 -5.94 -0.81 0.51
C VAL A 443 -6.77 0.26 -0.20
N LYS A 444 -7.11 1.34 0.52
CA LYS A 444 -8.05 2.38 0.03
C LYS A 444 -7.50 3.80 0.04
N THR A 445 -6.32 4.00 0.61
CA THR A 445 -5.67 5.30 0.77
C THR A 445 -4.81 5.68 -0.45
N TYR A 446 -4.30 4.67 -1.16
CA TYR A 446 -3.45 4.77 -2.35
C TYR A 446 -4.16 4.19 -3.58
N CYS A 447 -3.77 4.61 -4.77
CA CYS A 447 -4.40 4.26 -6.05
C CYS A 447 -3.43 4.48 -7.21
N GLY A 448 -3.61 3.71 -8.29
CA GLY A 448 -2.96 3.97 -9.57
C GLY A 448 -3.19 5.39 -10.08
N HIS A 449 -2.29 5.87 -10.94
CA HIS A 449 -2.27 7.23 -11.43
C HIS A 449 -1.97 7.28 -12.94
N GLY A 450 -2.21 8.44 -13.57
CA GLY A 450 -1.61 8.73 -14.87
C GLY A 450 -0.11 8.97 -14.71
N THR A 451 0.69 8.42 -15.61
CA THR A 451 2.15 8.62 -15.65
C THR A 451 2.56 8.95 -17.08
N ASN A 452 3.33 10.02 -17.27
CA ASN A 452 3.83 10.48 -18.57
C ASN A 452 4.98 11.49 -18.37
N ARG A 453 4.82 12.75 -18.80
CA ARG A 453 5.76 13.85 -18.48
C ARG A 453 5.71 14.27 -17.01
N LEU A 454 4.61 13.91 -16.35
CA LEU A 454 4.40 14.01 -14.91
C LEU A 454 4.59 12.62 -14.30
N PHE A 455 5.13 12.56 -13.08
CA PHE A 455 5.29 11.31 -12.35
C PHE A 455 3.90 10.83 -11.88
N HIS A 456 3.14 11.72 -11.23
CA HIS A 456 1.76 11.47 -10.81
C HIS A 456 0.78 12.49 -11.43
N CYS A 457 -0.20 12.02 -12.20
CA CYS A 457 -1.27 12.85 -12.76
C CYS A 457 -2.61 12.10 -12.90
N ALA A 458 -3.60 12.74 -13.53
CA ALA A 458 -4.89 12.09 -13.79
C ALA A 458 -4.76 11.01 -14.89
N PRO A 459 -5.45 9.86 -14.79
CA PRO A 459 -6.55 9.56 -13.87
C PRO A 459 -6.07 8.95 -12.54
N ASN A 460 -6.86 9.14 -11.47
CA ASN A 460 -6.74 8.28 -10.28
C ASN A 460 -7.48 6.96 -10.54
N VAL A 461 -6.89 5.82 -10.19
CA VAL A 461 -7.38 4.46 -10.46
C VAL A 461 -7.48 3.64 -9.17
N PRO A 462 -8.58 3.76 -8.39
CA PRO A 462 -8.70 3.10 -7.08
C PRO A 462 -8.94 1.60 -7.20
N HIS A 463 -8.19 0.82 -6.42
CA HIS A 463 -8.18 -0.64 -6.46
C HIS A 463 -9.35 -1.33 -5.73
N TYR A 464 -10.22 -0.58 -5.04
CA TYR A 464 -11.37 -1.13 -4.31
C TYR A 464 -12.71 -0.87 -5.03
N ALA A 465 -13.71 -1.72 -4.78
CA ALA A 465 -15.00 -1.69 -5.46
C ALA A 465 -15.87 -0.53 -4.99
N LYS A 466 -16.81 -0.10 -5.85
CA LYS A 466 -17.73 1.02 -5.59
C LYS A 466 -17.00 2.35 -5.24
N ASN A 467 -15.78 2.52 -5.74
CA ASN A 467 -15.08 3.80 -5.72
C ASN A 467 -15.80 4.83 -6.63
N LYS A 468 -15.33 6.08 -6.59
CA LYS A 468 -15.93 7.21 -7.31
C LYS A 468 -15.01 7.78 -8.41
N ALA A 469 -14.08 6.99 -8.95
CA ALA A 469 -13.20 7.46 -10.01
C ALA A 469 -13.99 7.94 -11.24
N VAL A 470 -13.47 9.00 -11.86
CA VAL A 470 -14.08 9.70 -12.98
C VAL A 470 -13.16 9.59 -14.18
N GLY A 471 -13.75 9.36 -15.35
CA GLY A 471 -13.03 9.23 -16.61
C GLY A 471 -13.31 7.91 -17.31
N VAL A 472 -12.93 7.85 -18.57
CA VAL A 472 -13.09 6.72 -19.48
C VAL A 472 -11.78 6.54 -20.22
N ALA A 473 -11.26 5.32 -20.28
CA ALA A 473 -10.08 4.97 -21.04
C ALA A 473 -10.30 5.25 -22.53
N LYS A 474 -9.28 5.82 -23.18
CA LYS A 474 -9.22 6.13 -24.61
C LYS A 474 -7.82 5.81 -25.13
N PRO A 475 -7.66 5.51 -26.44
CA PRO A 475 -6.34 5.29 -27.03
C PRO A 475 -5.37 6.43 -26.72
N GLY A 476 -4.09 6.10 -26.52
CA GLY A 476 -3.02 7.05 -26.21
C GLY A 476 -2.98 7.53 -24.75
N MET A 477 -3.84 7.04 -23.85
CA MET A 477 -3.73 7.29 -22.41
C MET A 477 -2.74 6.33 -21.76
N CYS A 478 -1.81 6.86 -20.95
CA CYS A 478 -0.91 6.07 -20.09
C CYS A 478 -1.29 6.21 -18.61
N PHE A 479 -1.40 5.07 -17.90
CA PHE A 479 -1.72 5.03 -16.46
C PHE A 479 -1.28 3.72 -15.80
N THR A 480 -1.09 3.74 -14.48
CA THR A 480 -0.72 2.57 -13.67
C THR A 480 -1.93 1.85 -13.10
N ILE A 481 -1.80 0.54 -12.92
CA ILE A 481 -2.64 -0.26 -12.02
C ILE A 481 -1.69 -0.96 -11.05
N GLU A 482 -1.89 -0.75 -9.75
CA GLU A 482 -0.90 -1.06 -8.70
C GLU A 482 -1.55 -1.57 -7.39
N PRO A 483 -2.31 -2.68 -7.41
CA PRO A 483 -3.10 -3.14 -6.27
C PRO A 483 -2.25 -3.57 -5.06
N MET A 484 -2.26 -2.77 -4.00
CA MET A 484 -1.81 -3.18 -2.67
C MET A 484 -2.86 -4.08 -1.99
N ILE A 485 -2.47 -5.34 -1.74
CA ILE A 485 -3.31 -6.39 -1.17
C ILE A 485 -2.77 -6.82 0.19
N ASN A 486 -3.62 -6.80 1.22
CA ASN A 486 -3.27 -7.13 2.59
C ASN A 486 -3.83 -8.51 2.99
N LEU A 487 -3.08 -9.27 3.80
CA LEU A 487 -3.62 -10.46 4.50
C LEU A 487 -4.71 -10.10 5.52
N GLY A 488 -4.52 -8.98 6.21
CA GLY A 488 -5.39 -8.51 7.28
C GLY A 488 -6.37 -7.43 6.82
N THR A 489 -6.49 -6.39 7.63
CA THR A 489 -7.33 -5.22 7.40
C THR A 489 -6.86 -4.36 6.22
N TRP A 490 -7.79 -3.67 5.56
CA TRP A 490 -7.48 -2.73 4.47
C TRP A 490 -6.86 -1.41 4.96
N ARG A 491 -6.88 -1.18 6.27
CA ARG A 491 -6.47 0.07 6.90
C ARG A 491 -4.96 0.16 6.98
N ASP A 492 -4.46 1.36 6.73
CA ASP A 492 -3.06 1.76 6.79
C ASP A 492 -2.74 2.63 8.02
N LYS A 493 -1.44 2.74 8.33
CA LYS A 493 -0.83 3.77 9.17
C LYS A 493 0.49 4.22 8.55
N THR A 494 0.68 5.53 8.41
CA THR A 494 1.97 6.13 8.04
C THR A 494 2.90 6.24 9.27
N TRP A 495 4.18 5.94 9.08
CA TRP A 495 5.23 6.12 10.08
C TRP A 495 5.63 7.60 10.26
N PRO A 496 6.38 7.95 11.32
CA PRO A 496 6.84 9.33 11.56
C PRO A 496 7.86 9.86 10.55
N ASP A 497 8.39 9.01 9.67
CA ASP A 497 9.18 9.40 8.49
C ASP A 497 8.35 10.14 7.43
N ASN A 498 7.01 10.12 7.55
CA ASN A 498 6.00 10.69 6.66
C ASN A 498 5.78 9.94 5.32
N TRP A 499 6.41 8.79 5.15
CA TRP A 499 6.40 8.02 3.90
C TRP A 499 5.95 6.58 4.11
N THR A 500 6.65 5.82 4.96
CA THR A 500 6.45 4.37 5.10
C THR A 500 5.02 4.09 5.55
N SER A 501 4.25 3.42 4.70
CA SER A 501 2.88 3.03 4.99
C SER A 501 2.85 1.58 5.43
N THR A 502 2.17 1.26 6.54
CA THR A 502 2.08 -0.11 7.07
C THR A 502 0.63 -0.51 7.31
N THR A 503 0.34 -1.82 7.28
CA THR A 503 -0.98 -2.33 7.66
C THR A 503 -1.28 -2.00 9.12
N ALA A 504 -2.52 -1.62 9.41
CA ALA A 504 -2.92 -1.17 10.74
C ALA A 504 -2.96 -2.30 11.80
N ASP A 505 -2.86 -3.56 11.38
CA ASP A 505 -2.84 -4.77 12.21
C ASP A 505 -1.53 -5.58 12.12
N GLY A 506 -0.52 -5.08 11.38
CA GLY A 506 0.79 -5.73 11.27
C GLY A 506 0.82 -6.98 10.39
N ALA A 507 -0.27 -7.29 9.66
CA ALA A 507 -0.28 -8.37 8.69
C ALA A 507 0.48 -7.98 7.41
N ARG A 508 1.03 -8.96 6.68
CA ARG A 508 1.77 -8.71 5.43
C ARG A 508 0.89 -8.08 4.34
N SER A 509 1.51 -7.23 3.52
CA SER A 509 1.00 -6.64 2.28
C SER A 509 1.85 -7.09 1.09
N ALA A 510 1.25 -7.13 -0.11
CA ALA A 510 1.97 -7.32 -1.36
C ALA A 510 1.38 -6.42 -2.47
N GLN A 511 2.26 -5.91 -3.33
CA GLN A 511 1.91 -5.03 -4.45
C GLN A 511 2.61 -5.50 -5.73
N PHE A 512 1.92 -5.34 -6.85
CA PHE A 512 2.44 -5.49 -8.20
C PHE A 512 1.89 -4.33 -9.02
N GLU A 513 2.69 -3.85 -9.98
CA GLU A 513 2.29 -2.74 -10.83
C GLU A 513 2.74 -2.90 -12.27
N HIS A 514 1.87 -2.43 -13.17
CA HIS A 514 2.25 -2.10 -14.53
C HIS A 514 1.72 -0.73 -14.96
N LEU A 515 2.57 -0.01 -15.69
CA LEU A 515 2.22 1.16 -16.49
C LEU A 515 1.71 0.69 -17.85
N LEU A 516 0.48 1.08 -18.18
CA LEU A 516 -0.30 0.60 -19.32
C LEU A 516 -0.53 1.73 -20.32
N LEU A 517 -0.43 1.43 -21.61
CA LEU A 517 -0.89 2.29 -22.71
C LEU A 517 -2.21 1.72 -23.24
N VAL A 518 -3.26 2.53 -23.34
CA VAL A 518 -4.50 2.12 -24.02
C VAL A 518 -4.30 2.16 -25.53
N THR A 519 -4.63 1.05 -26.22
CA THR A 519 -4.62 0.93 -27.69
C THR A 519 -6.04 1.10 -28.25
N GLU A 520 -6.23 0.98 -29.57
CA GLU A 520 -7.56 1.07 -30.22
C GLU A 520 -8.53 -0.06 -29.81
N ASP A 521 -8.01 -1.20 -29.34
CA ASP A 521 -8.75 -2.43 -29.08
C ASP A 521 -8.52 -3.02 -27.66
N GLY A 522 -7.51 -2.56 -26.93
CA GLY A 522 -7.05 -3.13 -25.67
C GLY A 522 -6.05 -2.23 -24.94
N CYS A 523 -4.97 -2.83 -24.46
CA CYS A 523 -3.81 -2.12 -23.93
C CYS A 523 -2.49 -2.83 -24.24
N GLU A 524 -1.41 -2.05 -24.21
CA GLU A 524 -0.04 -2.52 -24.19
C GLU A 524 0.52 -2.36 -22.77
N VAL A 525 1.11 -3.43 -22.24
CA VAL A 525 1.76 -3.43 -20.92
C VAL A 525 3.21 -2.95 -21.11
N LEU A 526 3.44 -1.64 -20.97
CA LEU A 526 4.73 -1.02 -21.33
C LEU A 526 5.89 -1.54 -20.45
N THR A 527 5.62 -1.90 -19.19
CA THR A 527 6.61 -2.42 -18.23
C THR A 527 6.59 -3.95 -18.08
N ALA A 528 6.08 -4.66 -19.09
CA ALA A 528 5.99 -6.12 -19.12
C ALA A 528 7.32 -6.82 -18.78
N ARG A 529 7.21 -8.00 -18.16
CA ARG A 529 8.36 -8.86 -17.83
C ARG A 529 9.00 -9.46 -19.07
N LYS A 530 10.32 -9.64 -19.03
CA LYS A 530 11.08 -10.45 -19.99
C LYS A 530 11.06 -11.94 -19.56
N PRO A 531 11.35 -12.90 -20.45
CA PRO A 531 11.38 -14.33 -20.10
C PRO A 531 12.39 -14.68 -18.97
N ASP A 532 13.40 -13.85 -18.79
CA ASP A 532 14.50 -13.96 -17.83
C ASP A 532 14.41 -12.98 -16.65
N SER A 533 13.35 -12.16 -16.55
CA SER A 533 13.14 -11.28 -15.40
C SER A 533 13.08 -12.10 -14.10
N PRO A 534 13.79 -11.72 -13.01
CA PRO A 534 13.80 -12.48 -11.76
C PRO A 534 12.41 -12.56 -11.08
N GLY A 535 12.24 -13.55 -10.19
CA GLY A 535 10.96 -13.81 -9.51
C GLY A 535 9.93 -14.50 -10.42
N GLY A 536 8.66 -14.15 -10.25
CA GLY A 536 7.53 -14.79 -10.94
C GLY A 536 6.58 -15.49 -9.96
N PRO A 537 5.57 -16.23 -10.47
CA PRO A 537 4.56 -16.88 -9.65
C PRO A 537 5.10 -18.14 -8.96
N VAL A 538 4.81 -18.29 -7.67
CA VAL A 538 5.13 -19.48 -6.87
C VAL A 538 3.85 -20.30 -6.65
N PRO A 539 3.86 -21.64 -6.86
CA PRO A 539 2.71 -22.48 -6.56
C PRO A 539 2.41 -22.48 -5.07
N MET A 540 1.13 -22.53 -4.70
CA MET A 540 0.71 -22.66 -3.30
C MET A 540 1.40 -23.88 -2.65
N PRO A 541 2.12 -23.72 -1.52
CA PRO A 541 2.72 -24.84 -0.82
C PRO A 541 1.68 -25.88 -0.42
N GLU A 542 2.03 -27.16 -0.54
CA GLU A 542 1.20 -28.22 0.00
C GLU A 542 1.06 -28.03 1.52
N ALA A 543 -0.16 -28.16 2.04
CA ALA A 543 -0.38 -28.09 3.47
C ALA A 543 0.41 -29.22 4.13
N ALA A 544 1.46 -28.87 4.89
CA ALA A 544 2.32 -29.82 5.56
C ALA A 544 1.47 -30.85 6.31
N ALA A 545 1.53 -32.11 5.85
CA ALA A 545 0.73 -33.18 6.43
C ALA A 545 1.04 -33.24 7.93
N ALA A 546 0.02 -33.04 8.77
CA ALA A 546 0.21 -32.98 10.21
C ALA A 546 0.91 -34.26 10.67
N ALA A 547 2.13 -34.10 11.19
CA ALA A 547 2.97 -35.24 11.59
C ALA A 547 2.16 -36.13 12.56
N PRO A 548 2.09 -37.45 12.33
CA PRO A 548 1.28 -38.32 13.15
C PRO A 548 1.74 -38.25 14.59
N SER A 549 0.81 -37.95 15.50
CA SER A 549 1.09 -37.80 16.93
C SER A 549 1.63 -39.10 17.50
N SER A 550 2.91 -39.12 17.86
CA SER A 550 3.59 -40.27 18.48
C SER A 550 3.08 -40.53 19.90
N THR A 551 1.96 -41.24 20.00
CA THR A 551 1.37 -41.70 21.27
C THR A 551 1.15 -43.21 21.23
N ALA A 552 2.22 -43.96 21.48
CA ALA A 552 2.17 -45.40 21.74
C ALA A 552 3.40 -45.85 22.56
N THR A 553 3.56 -45.36 23.79
CA THR A 553 4.46 -45.98 24.77
C THR A 553 3.85 -47.30 25.23
N SER A 554 4.24 -48.40 24.59
CA SER A 554 3.84 -49.75 24.99
C SER A 554 4.54 -50.14 26.30
N SER A 555 3.80 -50.23 27.40
CA SER A 555 4.30 -50.79 28.66
C SER A 555 4.47 -52.31 28.54
N SER A 556 5.70 -52.79 28.40
CA SER A 556 6.04 -54.20 28.57
C SER A 556 6.58 -54.46 29.97
N THR A 557 5.77 -55.09 30.83
CA THR A 557 6.21 -55.59 32.13
C THR A 557 6.95 -56.91 31.95
N ALA A 558 8.28 -56.88 32.04
CA ALA A 558 9.11 -58.08 32.12
C ALA A 558 9.27 -58.52 33.58
N ALA A 559 8.92 -59.78 33.87
CA ALA A 559 9.28 -60.46 35.13
C ALA A 559 10.48 -61.41 34.86
N PRO A 560 11.38 -61.65 35.83
CA PRO A 560 12.69 -62.20 35.56
C PRO A 560 12.73 -63.74 35.56
N ALA A 561 13.65 -64.30 34.76
CA ALA A 561 14.08 -65.69 34.88
C ALA A 561 15.60 -65.72 35.12
N ASN A 562 16.02 -66.40 36.20
CA ASN A 562 17.42 -66.51 36.60
C ASN A 562 18.24 -67.41 35.67
N GLY A 563 19.52 -67.07 35.49
CA GLY A 563 20.47 -67.86 34.70
C GLY A 563 21.92 -67.52 35.03
N VAL A 564 22.36 -67.84 36.25
CA VAL A 564 23.74 -67.65 36.70
C VAL A 564 24.49 -68.98 36.65
N ASN A 565 25.58 -69.04 35.88
CA ASN A 565 26.89 -69.49 36.35
C ASN A 565 27.92 -69.53 35.21
N GLY A 566 29.02 -68.81 35.40
CA GLY A 566 30.31 -69.13 34.80
C GLY A 566 31.26 -69.58 35.90
N SER A 567 32.08 -70.59 35.65
CA SER A 567 33.15 -71.00 36.55
C SER A 567 34.35 -71.52 35.75
N GLU A 568 35.40 -70.71 35.66
CA GLU A 568 36.71 -71.17 35.20
C GLU A 568 37.43 -71.95 36.32
N LYS A 569 38.42 -72.76 35.94
CA LYS A 569 39.38 -73.36 36.87
C LYS A 569 40.76 -72.75 36.64
N LYS A 570 41.35 -72.25 37.74
CA LYS A 570 42.67 -71.62 37.91
C LYS A 570 42.78 -70.16 37.48
#